data_AF-A0AAX1U5J9-F1
#
_entry.id   AF-A0AAX1U5J9-F1
#
_cell.length_a   1.000
_cell.length_b   1.000
_cell.length_c   1.000
_cell.angle_alpha   90.00
_cell.angle_beta   90.00
_cell.angle_gamma   90.00
#
_symmetry.space_group_name_H-M   'P 1'
#
loop_
_entity.id
_entity.type
_entity.pdbx_description
1 polymer ?
#
loop_
_entity_poly.entity_id
_entity_poly.type
_entity_poly.pdbx_seq_one_letter_code
_entity_poly.pdbx_strand_id
1 'polypeptide(L)'
;MLRMKDVIRMCKEKGLHYFDKDTMEYWGTKIETELMEGNLFVTSEDTFDSMERKYTVRHFDENTLKIRTVDDFQRFETLEQALNFIENEYTESEEN
;
A
#
# COMPACT_ATOMS: atom_id res chain seq x y z
N MET A 1 -5.48 14.17 10.58
CA MET A 1 -5.25 12.82 10.04
C MET A 1 -4.79 12.96 8.61
N LEU A 2 -3.65 12.35 8.28
CA LEU A 2 -3.15 12.30 6.91
C LEU A 2 -4.14 11.52 6.03
N ARG A 3 -4.24 11.86 4.74
CA ARG A 3 -5.08 11.13 3.77
C ARG A 3 -4.23 10.61 2.62
N MET A 4 -4.75 9.65 1.87
CA MET A 4 -4.00 9.06 0.77
C MET A 4 -3.59 10.09 -0.29
N LYS A 5 -4.45 11.06 -0.57
CA LYS A 5 -4.12 12.17 -1.48
C LYS A 5 -2.95 13.04 -1.00
N ASP A 6 -2.76 13.16 0.31
CA ASP A 6 -1.67 13.93 0.90
C ASP A 6 -0.35 13.15 0.76
N VAL A 7 -0.38 11.83 0.96
CA VAL A 7 0.74 10.92 0.66
C VAL A 7 1.18 11.02 -0.79
N ILE A 8 0.25 10.89 -1.74
CA ILE A 8 0.54 10.98 -3.18
C ILE A 8 1.19 12.32 -3.50
N ARG A 9 0.64 13.41 -2.96
CA ARG A 9 1.19 14.76 -3.16
C ARG A 9 2.60 14.89 -2.59
N MET A 10 2.85 14.43 -1.37
CA MET A 10 4.15 14.50 -0.71
C MET A 10 5.22 13.70 -1.46
N CYS A 11 4.91 12.47 -1.90
CA CYS A 11 5.81 11.67 -2.70
C CYS A 11 6.17 12.36 -4.03
N LYS A 12 5.16 12.94 -4.70
CA LYS A 12 5.37 13.70 -5.95
C LYS A 12 6.24 14.94 -5.73
N GLU A 13 5.99 15.72 -4.68
CA GLU A 13 6.77 16.91 -4.33
C GLU A 13 8.25 16.58 -4.04
N LYS A 14 8.54 15.35 -3.59
CA LYS A 14 9.90 14.86 -3.35
C LYS A 14 10.54 14.16 -4.55
N GLY A 15 9.83 14.03 -5.67
CA GLY A 15 10.31 13.32 -6.85
C GLY A 15 10.40 11.81 -6.64
N LEU A 16 9.55 11.23 -5.79
CA LEU A 16 9.43 9.78 -5.62
C LEU A 16 8.46 9.20 -6.65
N HIS A 17 8.87 8.11 -7.30
CA HIS A 17 8.21 7.59 -8.51
C HIS A 17 7.13 6.53 -8.25
N TYR A 18 6.84 6.19 -6.99
CA TYR A 18 5.89 5.10 -6.67
C TYR A 18 4.49 5.35 -7.25
N PHE A 19 4.00 6.59 -7.16
CA PHE A 19 2.68 6.98 -7.69
C PHE A 19 2.74 7.60 -9.08
N ASP A 20 3.89 7.52 -9.75
CA ASP A 20 3.94 7.98 -11.13
C ASP A 20 3.08 7.07 -11.99
N LYS A 21 2.33 7.70 -12.90
CA LYS A 21 1.38 7.01 -13.76
C LYS A 21 2.03 5.84 -14.50
N ASP A 22 3.20 6.06 -15.08
CA ASP A 22 3.93 5.04 -15.83
C ASP A 22 4.36 3.87 -14.94
N THR A 23 4.78 4.13 -13.70
CA THR A 23 5.11 3.10 -12.71
C THR A 23 3.87 2.28 -12.34
N MET A 24 2.76 2.95 -12.04
CA MET A 24 1.52 2.27 -11.67
C MET A 24 0.94 1.47 -12.85
N GLU A 25 1.00 1.99 -14.08
CA GLU A 25 0.55 1.29 -15.28
C GLU A 25 1.41 0.06 -15.57
N TYR A 26 2.75 0.17 -15.42
CA TYR A 26 3.66 -0.95 -15.63
C TYR A 26 3.35 -2.15 -14.71
N TRP A 27 2.98 -1.89 -13.45
CA TRP A 27 2.64 -2.92 -12.46
C TRP A 27 1.13 -3.22 -12.36
N GLY A 28 0.29 -2.56 -13.15
CA GLY A 28 -1.17 -2.65 -13.02
C GLY A 28 -1.70 -2.22 -11.65
N THR A 29 -0.92 -1.40 -10.92
CA THR A 29 -1.16 -1.05 -9.52
C THR A 29 -2.42 -0.20 -9.37
N LYS A 30 -3.30 -0.60 -8.45
CA LYS A 30 -4.41 0.22 -7.94
C LYS A 30 -4.27 0.44 -6.45
N ILE A 31 -4.66 1.62 -5.99
CA ILE A 31 -4.80 1.91 -4.56
C ILE A 31 -6.22 1.54 -4.18
N GLU A 32 -6.38 0.56 -3.29
CA GLU A 32 -7.68 -0.02 -2.94
C GLU A 32 -8.31 0.64 -1.70
N THR A 33 -7.51 1.29 -0.87
CA THR A 33 -7.96 1.91 0.39
C THR A 33 -7.41 3.32 0.59
N GLU A 34 -8.04 4.07 1.48
CA GLU A 34 -7.41 5.22 2.14
C GLU A 34 -6.38 4.73 3.18
N LEU A 35 -5.72 5.68 3.86
CA LEU A 35 -4.88 5.37 5.01
C LEU A 35 -5.70 4.79 6.17
N MET A 36 -5.22 3.68 6.70
CA MET A 36 -5.74 2.91 7.83
C MET A 36 -4.65 2.81 8.91
N GLU A 37 -5.03 2.61 10.18
CA GLU A 37 -4.09 2.45 11.31
C GLU A 37 -2.89 3.42 11.24
N GLY A 38 -3.21 4.71 11.12
CA GLY A 38 -2.25 5.80 10.96
C GLY A 38 -1.66 5.92 9.56
N ASN A 39 -1.04 4.87 9.04
CA ASN A 39 -0.09 4.94 7.91
C ASN A 39 -0.12 3.74 6.95
N LEU A 40 -1.07 2.83 7.11
CA LEU A 40 -1.20 1.63 6.27
C LEU A 40 -2.21 1.84 5.14
N PHE A 41 -2.00 1.17 4.02
CA PHE A 41 -2.96 1.13 2.93
C PHE A 41 -2.76 -0.12 2.09
N VAL A 42 -3.77 -0.49 1.32
CA VAL A 42 -3.73 -1.66 0.43
C VAL A 42 -3.58 -1.22 -1.01
N THR A 43 -2.65 -1.84 -1.73
CA THR A 43 -2.59 -1.82 -3.19
C THR A 43 -2.97 -3.18 -3.77
N SER A 44 -3.45 -3.19 -5.01
CA SER A 44 -3.53 -4.41 -5.81
C SER A 44 -2.67 -4.29 -7.04
N GLU A 45 -2.07 -5.40 -7.48
CA GLU A 45 -1.19 -5.48 -8.64
C GLU A 45 -1.58 -6.69 -9.49
N ASP A 46 -1.39 -6.60 -10.81
CA ASP A 46 -1.57 -7.75 -11.69
C ASP A 46 -0.40 -8.73 -11.49
N THR A 47 -0.68 -10.03 -11.53
CA THR A 47 0.38 -11.05 -11.50
C THR A 47 1.24 -10.96 -12.77
N PHE A 48 2.42 -11.58 -12.75
CA PHE A 48 3.36 -11.53 -13.88
C PHE A 48 2.73 -12.00 -15.21
N ASP A 49 1.82 -12.97 -15.16
CA ASP A 49 1.06 -13.48 -16.31
C ASP A 49 -0.24 -12.68 -16.58
N SER A 50 -0.53 -11.66 -15.78
CA SER A 50 -1.74 -10.82 -15.81
C SER A 50 -3.04 -11.62 -15.73
N MET A 51 -3.00 -12.85 -15.21
CA MET A 51 -4.18 -13.71 -15.07
C MET A 51 -4.95 -13.42 -13.79
N GLU A 52 -4.26 -12.96 -12.75
CA GLU A 52 -4.83 -12.73 -11.44
C GLU A 52 -4.45 -11.34 -10.91
N ARG A 53 -5.22 -10.87 -9.94
CA ARG A 53 -4.97 -9.64 -9.21
C ARG A 53 -4.81 -9.97 -7.75
N LYS A 54 -3.65 -9.64 -7.19
CA LYS A 54 -3.30 -9.89 -5.79
C LYS A 54 -3.18 -8.58 -5.03
N TYR A 55 -3.27 -8.65 -3.72
CA TYR A 55 -3.28 -7.49 -2.84
C TYR A 55 -2.04 -7.48 -1.94
N THR A 56 -1.57 -6.27 -1.66
CA THR A 56 -0.36 -6.01 -0.90
C THR A 56 -0.64 -4.92 0.15
N VAL A 57 -0.32 -5.21 1.41
CA VAL A 57 -0.38 -4.20 2.49
C VAL A 57 0.92 -3.38 2.49
N ARG A 58 0.76 -2.06 2.44
CA ARG A 58 1.85 -1.09 2.36
C ARG A 58 1.81 -0.18 3.57
N HIS A 59 2.99 0.24 4.02
CA HIS A 59 3.17 1.24 5.06
C HIS A 59 3.87 2.47 4.49
N PHE A 60 3.29 3.65 4.72
CA PHE A 60 3.90 4.93 4.44
C PHE A 60 4.61 5.48 5.67
N ASP A 61 5.94 5.64 5.60
CA ASP A 61 6.69 6.31 6.66
C ASP A 61 6.66 7.82 6.44
N GLU A 62 5.92 8.56 7.26
CA GLU A 62 5.80 10.01 7.15
C GLU A 62 7.13 10.76 7.33
N ASN A 63 8.11 10.19 8.04
CA ASN A 63 9.41 10.83 8.29
C ASN A 63 10.34 10.73 7.09
N THR A 64 10.35 9.57 6.43
CA THR A 64 11.23 9.29 5.28
C THR A 64 10.53 9.40 3.94
N LEU A 65 9.19 9.47 3.94
CA LEU A 65 8.30 9.48 2.78
C LEU A 65 8.41 8.22 1.93
N LYS A 66 8.93 7.13 2.51
CA LYS A 66 9.09 5.84 1.84
C LYS A 66 7.84 5.00 2.01
N ILE A 67 7.56 4.22 0.97
CA ILE A 67 6.53 3.18 0.98
C ILE A 67 7.24 1.85 1.08
N ARG A 68 6.90 1.07 2.10
CA ARG A 68 7.40 -0.30 2.29
C ARG A 68 6.27 -1.30 2.21
N THR A 69 6.57 -2.50 1.76
CA THR A 69 5.68 -3.64 1.98
C THR A 69 5.75 -4.03 3.45
N VAL A 70 4.60 -4.21 4.08
CA VAL A 70 4.55 -4.68 5.48
C VAL A 70 4.88 -6.16 5.53
N ASP A 71 4.22 -6.93 4.66
CA ASP A 71 4.35 -8.36 4.39
C ASP A 71 5.19 -8.72 3.15
N ASP A 72 4.78 -9.82 2.52
CA ASP A 72 5.14 -10.21 1.17
C ASP A 72 4.33 -9.45 0.11
N PHE A 73 4.98 -9.19 -1.03
CA PHE A 73 4.33 -8.61 -2.20
C PHE A 73 3.34 -9.62 -2.81
N GLN A 74 2.14 -9.15 -3.18
CA GLN A 74 1.08 -10.00 -3.74
C GLN A 74 0.67 -11.18 -2.84
N ARG A 75 0.75 -11.00 -1.52
CA ARG A 75 0.43 -12.05 -0.53
C ARG A 75 -1.05 -12.46 -0.53
N PHE A 76 -1.96 -11.51 -0.71
CA PHE A 76 -3.37 -11.74 -0.43
C PHE A 76 -4.18 -11.93 -1.71
N GLU A 77 -5.13 -12.85 -1.66
CA GLU A 77 -6.05 -13.18 -2.77
C GLU A 77 -7.20 -12.19 -2.88
N THR A 78 -7.60 -11.62 -1.75
CA THR A 78 -8.73 -10.71 -1.66
C THR A 78 -8.40 -9.46 -0.84
N LEU A 79 -9.10 -8.36 -1.12
CA LEU A 79 -9.02 -7.15 -0.32
C LEU A 79 -9.38 -7.42 1.15
N GLU A 80 -10.41 -8.24 1.40
CA GLU A 80 -10.84 -8.62 2.75
C GLU A 80 -9.73 -9.29 3.55
N GLN A 81 -8.93 -10.18 2.95
CA GLN A 81 -7.78 -10.79 3.62
C GLN A 81 -6.72 -9.75 4.01
N ALA A 82 -6.44 -8.80 3.12
CA ALA A 82 -5.49 -7.72 3.41
C ALA A 82 -6.00 -6.78 4.52
N LEU A 83 -7.30 -6.47 4.54
CA LEU A 83 -7.92 -5.66 5.59
C LEU A 83 -7.88 -6.38 6.95
N ASN A 84 -8.26 -7.66 6.99
CA ASN A 84 -8.20 -8.47 8.20
C ASN A 84 -6.77 -8.57 8.75
N PHE A 85 -5.76 -8.62 7.89
CA PHE A 85 -4.36 -8.60 8.32
C PHE A 85 -3.98 -7.29 9.03
N ILE A 86 -4.41 -6.15 8.49
CA ILE A 86 -4.19 -4.84 9.12
C ILE A 86 -4.85 -4.79 10.51
N GLU A 87 -6.11 -5.22 10.61
CA GLU A 87 -6.88 -5.14 11.86
C GLU A 87 -6.35 -6.06 12.96
N ASN A 88 -5.91 -7.28 12.62
CA ASN A 88 -5.55 -8.30 13.62
C ASN A 88 -4.06 -8.35 13.94
N GLU A 89 -3.17 -8.26 12.95
CA GLU A 89 -1.74 -8.55 13.17
C GLU A 89 -0.87 -7.29 13.33
N TYR A 90 -1.34 -6.13 12.87
CA TYR A 90 -0.54 -4.91 12.96
C TYR A 90 -0.79 -4.12 14.24
N THR A 91 -2.01 -4.18 14.78
CA THR A 91 -2.41 -3.52 16.03
C THR A 91 -1.68 -4.08 17.26
N GLU A 92 -1.30 -5.36 17.26
CA GLU A 92 -0.55 -6.00 18.37
C GLU A 92 0.92 -5.56 18.47
N SER A 93 1.45 -4.88 17.44
CA SER A 93 2.85 -4.44 17.40
C SER A 93 3.11 -3.07 18.05
N GLU A 94 2.06 -2.30 18.35
CA GLU A 94 2.17 -0.99 19.02
C GLU A 94 1.88 -1.03 20.53
N GLU A 95 1.50 -2.20 21.09
CA GLU A 95 1.20 -2.37 22.52
C GLU A 95 2.32 -3.05 23.36
N ASN A 96 3.53 -3.26 22.83
CA ASN A 96 4.68 -3.82 23.58
C ASN A 96 5.87 -2.88 23.75
#